data_AF-A0A7S3MCW5-F1
#
_entry.id   AF-A0A7S3MCW5-F1
#
_cell.length_a   1.000
_cell.length_b   1.000
_cell.length_c   1.000
_cell.angle_alpha   90.00
_cell.angle_beta   90.00
_cell.angle_gamma   90.00
#
_symmetry.space_group_name_H-M   'P 1'
#
loop_
_entity.id
_entity.type
_entity.pdbx_description
1 polymer ?
#
loop_
_entity_poly.entity_id
_entity_poly.type
_entity_poly.pdbx_seq_one_letter_code
_entity_poly.pdbx_strand_id
1 'polypeptide(L)'
;MSLMSRFLLVAVAAAASANAAPAFLQQKHQLSNRGPETVTAMAGLEGEACGEDEYKRYKTVVCSIEESCKCTGTVCELEWCSKYVHEWKKEFGACLLKGCGEGEPKEDFDVFIR
;
A
#
# COMPACT_ATOMS: atom_id res chain seq x y z
N MET A 1 4.45 -60.73 45.02
CA MET A 1 3.10 -60.11 45.17
C MET A 1 3.04 -58.95 44.18
N SER A 2 2.12 -58.78 43.24
CA SER A 2 0.89 -59.45 42.88
C SER A 2 0.70 -59.19 41.37
N LEU A 3 1.09 -60.16 40.53
CA LEU A 3 0.38 -60.41 39.28
C LEU A 3 -0.93 -61.10 39.68
N MET A 4 -1.98 -60.91 38.89
CA MET A 4 -3.32 -61.53 38.97
C MET A 4 -4.43 -60.53 39.29
N SER A 5 -5.52 -60.71 38.56
CA SER A 5 -6.86 -60.20 38.87
C SER A 5 -7.28 -58.89 38.22
N ARG A 6 -7.10 -58.78 36.88
CA ARG A 6 -8.21 -58.39 35.96
C ARG A 6 -8.12 -59.11 34.59
N PHE A 7 -7.45 -60.27 34.54
CA PHE A 7 -7.52 -61.20 33.42
C PHE A 7 -8.46 -62.35 33.80
N LEU A 8 -9.76 -62.13 33.63
CA LEU A 8 -10.82 -63.14 33.57
C LEU A 8 -11.97 -62.46 32.80
N LEU A 9 -12.00 -62.64 31.48
CA LEU A 9 -12.87 -63.61 30.80
C LEU A 9 -14.36 -63.28 30.94
N VAL A 10 -14.91 -62.49 30.00
CA VAL A 10 -16.27 -62.66 29.42
C VAL A 10 -16.25 -61.89 28.09
N ALA A 11 -16.05 -62.48 26.92
CA ALA A 11 -16.86 -63.44 26.17
C ALA A 11 -17.38 -62.77 24.88
N VAL A 12 -16.97 -63.39 23.77
CA VAL A 12 -17.83 -63.70 22.62
C VAL A 12 -18.25 -62.54 21.70
N ALA A 13 -17.72 -62.66 20.48
CA ALA A 13 -18.12 -61.96 19.28
C ALA A 13 -19.62 -62.05 19.00
N ALA A 14 -20.21 -60.94 18.55
CA ALA A 14 -21.40 -60.95 17.73
C ALA A 14 -21.18 -59.98 16.55
N ALA A 15 -20.89 -60.57 15.39
CA ALA A 15 -20.91 -59.89 14.11
C ALA A 15 -22.36 -59.57 13.72
N ALA A 16 -22.63 -58.32 13.31
CA ALA A 16 -23.64 -57.97 12.30
C ALA A 16 -23.74 -56.43 12.12
N SER A 17 -23.38 -55.93 10.94
CA SER A 17 -24.32 -55.30 9.99
C SER A 17 -23.70 -54.18 9.14
N ALA A 18 -23.79 -54.41 7.83
CA ALA A 18 -24.09 -53.47 6.75
C ALA A 18 -23.12 -52.31 6.43
N ASN A 19 -22.66 -52.34 5.17
CA ASN A 19 -22.05 -51.23 4.44
C ASN A 19 -22.87 -49.93 4.56
N ALA A 20 -22.25 -48.85 5.01
CA ALA A 20 -22.69 -47.49 4.74
C ALA A 20 -21.46 -46.62 4.47
N ALA A 21 -21.42 -46.01 3.28
CA ALA A 21 -20.35 -45.15 2.80
C ALA A 21 -20.05 -43.99 3.78
N PRO A 22 -18.80 -43.48 3.86
CA PRO A 22 -18.49 -42.34 4.70
C PRO A 22 -19.24 -41.11 4.20
N ALA A 23 -20.23 -40.66 4.99
CA ALA A 23 -20.80 -39.33 4.86
C ALA A 23 -19.69 -38.32 5.15
N PHE A 24 -19.38 -37.52 4.13
CA PHE A 24 -18.43 -36.41 4.16
C PHE A 24 -18.68 -35.51 5.37
N LEU A 25 -17.60 -35.18 6.09
CA LEU A 25 -17.53 -34.16 7.13
C LEU A 25 -18.06 -32.83 6.60
N GLN A 26 -19.22 -32.39 7.06
CA GLN A 26 -19.72 -31.04 6.77
C GLN A 26 -19.38 -30.10 7.93
N GLN A 27 -18.11 -29.70 7.99
CA GLN A 27 -17.63 -28.66 8.89
C GLN A 27 -18.15 -27.30 8.42
N LYS A 28 -19.24 -26.82 9.05
CA LYS A 28 -19.77 -25.46 8.83
C LYS A 28 -18.82 -24.44 9.45
N HIS A 29 -17.91 -23.90 8.63
CA HIS A 29 -17.14 -22.71 8.95
C HIS A 29 -18.07 -21.49 8.83
N GLN A 30 -18.72 -21.10 9.92
CA GLN A 30 -19.46 -19.84 10.02
C GLN A 30 -18.45 -18.69 10.12
N LEU A 31 -17.90 -18.27 8.98
CA LEU A 31 -17.18 -17.00 8.87
C LEU A 31 -18.22 -15.89 8.89
N SER A 32 -18.33 -15.23 10.05
CA SER A 32 -19.08 -14.00 10.22
C SER A 32 -18.52 -12.95 9.27
N ASN A 33 -19.22 -12.72 8.17
CA ASN A 33 -18.93 -11.70 7.18
C ASN A 33 -19.35 -10.33 7.75
N ARG A 34 -18.64 -9.84 8.77
CA ARG A 34 -18.60 -8.40 9.03
C ARG A 34 -17.90 -7.81 7.81
N GLY A 35 -18.69 -7.22 6.92
CA GLY A 35 -18.18 -6.50 5.76
C GLY A 35 -17.14 -5.47 6.19
N PRO A 36 -16.26 -5.02 5.29
CA PRO A 36 -15.23 -4.06 5.62
C PRO A 36 -15.89 -2.83 6.26
N GLU A 37 -15.54 -2.57 7.53
CA GLU A 37 -15.78 -1.28 8.17
C GLU A 37 -15.23 -0.24 7.20
N THR A 38 -16.11 0.54 6.57
CA THR A 38 -15.69 1.57 5.61
C THR A 38 -14.75 2.51 6.35
N VAL A 39 -13.48 2.52 5.97
CA VAL A 39 -12.44 3.36 6.57
C VAL A 39 -12.81 4.82 6.29
N THR A 40 -13.59 5.44 7.17
CA THR A 40 -13.96 6.86 7.13
C THR A 40 -12.86 7.77 7.70
N ALA A 41 -11.70 7.19 8.07
CA ALA A 41 -10.57 7.91 8.67
C ALA A 41 -9.90 8.95 7.74
N MET A 42 -10.29 9.03 6.46
CA MET A 42 -9.77 10.05 5.52
C MET A 42 -10.69 11.28 5.39
N ALA A 43 -11.80 11.35 6.14
CA ALA A 43 -12.78 12.45 6.05
C ALA A 43 -12.35 13.75 6.77
N GLY A 44 -11.03 13.98 6.93
CA GLY A 44 -10.50 15.06 7.77
C GLY A 44 -9.40 15.92 7.14
N LEU A 45 -9.26 15.96 5.81
CA LEU A 45 -8.30 16.85 5.14
C LEU A 45 -9.03 18.04 4.49
N GLU A 46 -9.74 18.84 5.30
CA GLU A 46 -10.16 20.17 4.84
C GLU A 46 -8.93 21.09 4.88
N GLY A 47 -8.31 21.32 3.72
CA GLY A 47 -7.13 22.15 3.54
C GLY A 47 -6.49 21.98 2.17
N GLU A 48 -5.76 22.98 1.68
CA GLU A 48 -4.97 22.85 0.46
C GLU A 48 -3.78 21.91 0.72
N ALA A 49 -3.78 20.74 0.09
CA ALA A 49 -2.77 19.70 0.34
C ALA A 49 -1.34 20.10 -0.04
N CYS A 50 -1.16 21.16 -0.83
CA CYS A 50 0.12 21.75 -1.17
C CYS A 50 0.01 23.27 -1.04
N GLY A 51 0.31 23.82 0.13
CA GLY A 51 0.29 25.26 0.36
C GLY A 51 1.34 26.00 -0.50
N GLU A 52 1.19 27.31 -0.62
CA GLU A 52 2.07 28.14 -1.48
C GLU A 52 3.56 28.00 -1.16
N ASP A 53 3.94 27.94 0.11
CA ASP A 53 5.35 27.87 0.50
C ASP A 53 5.97 26.51 0.21
N GLU A 54 5.19 25.44 0.34
CA GLU A 54 5.62 24.09 -0.06
C GLU A 54 5.73 24.00 -1.58
N TYR A 55 4.79 24.61 -2.30
CA TYR A 55 4.84 24.70 -3.76
C TYR A 55 6.04 25.51 -4.26
N LYS A 56 6.41 26.61 -3.59
CA LYS A 56 7.64 27.38 -3.90
C LYS A 56 8.89 26.52 -3.74
N ARG A 57 8.96 25.70 -2.69
CA ARG A 57 10.06 24.75 -2.47
C ARG A 57 10.08 23.65 -3.53
N TYR A 58 8.91 23.09 -3.85
CA TYR A 58 8.76 22.12 -4.94
C TYR A 58 9.30 22.69 -6.25
N LYS A 59 8.90 23.90 -6.63
CA LYS A 59 9.41 24.59 -7.83
C LYS A 59 10.93 24.77 -7.78
N THR A 60 11.45 25.19 -6.63
CA THR A 60 12.90 25.46 -6.48
C THR A 60 13.74 24.18 -6.56
N VAL A 61 13.27 23.06 -6.03
CA VAL A 61 14.06 21.81 -5.97
C VAL A 61 13.79 20.89 -7.15
N VAL A 62 12.52 20.65 -7.46
CA VAL A 62 12.12 19.71 -8.50
C VAL A 62 12.22 20.37 -9.87
N CYS A 63 11.56 21.51 -10.06
CA CYS A 63 11.44 22.11 -11.39
C CYS A 63 12.75 22.69 -11.92
N SER A 64 13.59 23.27 -11.05
CA SER A 64 14.92 23.76 -11.46
C SER A 64 15.83 22.63 -11.95
N ILE A 65 15.76 21.46 -11.31
CA ILE A 65 16.55 20.29 -11.67
C ILE A 65 15.97 19.62 -12.91
N GLU A 66 14.63 19.57 -13.05
CA GLU A 66 14.00 19.12 -14.28
C GLU A 66 14.42 19.94 -15.49
N GLU A 67 14.48 21.26 -15.36
CA GLU A 67 14.95 22.15 -16.43
C GLU A 67 16.44 21.94 -16.72
N SER A 68 17.28 21.89 -15.68
CA SER A 68 18.73 21.70 -15.80
C SER A 68 19.10 20.34 -16.40
N CYS A 69 18.37 19.29 -16.05
CA CYS A 69 18.58 17.91 -16.50
C CYS A 69 17.74 17.53 -17.73
N LYS A 70 16.99 18.48 -18.31
CA LYS A 70 16.08 18.29 -19.46
C LYS A 70 15.14 17.11 -19.26
N CYS A 71 14.50 17.05 -18.10
CA CYS A 71 13.56 16.00 -17.75
C CYS A 71 12.22 16.21 -18.45
N THR A 72 11.66 15.13 -19.00
CA THR A 72 10.27 15.04 -19.42
C THR A 72 9.51 14.20 -18.38
N GLY A 73 8.98 14.87 -17.34
CA GLY A 73 8.29 14.21 -16.24
C GLY A 73 9.25 13.43 -15.33
N THR A 74 9.26 12.10 -15.41
CA THR A 74 10.17 11.24 -14.60
C THR A 74 11.36 10.71 -15.40
N VAL A 75 11.39 10.95 -16.71
CA VAL A 75 12.49 10.51 -17.58
C VAL A 75 13.39 11.71 -17.84
N CYS A 76 14.67 11.57 -17.53
CA CYS A 76 15.68 12.62 -17.70
C CYS A 76 16.83 12.11 -18.57
N GLU A 77 17.63 13.02 -19.15
CA GLU A 77 18.82 12.68 -19.92
C GLU A 77 19.84 11.89 -19.08
N LEU A 78 19.91 12.20 -17.78
CA LEU A 78 20.81 11.59 -16.81
C LEU A 78 20.04 10.72 -15.80
N GLU A 79 20.56 9.51 -15.55
CA GLU A 79 19.94 8.51 -14.66
C GLU A 79 19.86 8.99 -13.20
N TRP A 80 20.90 9.66 -12.71
CA TRP A 80 20.90 10.23 -11.36
C TRP A 80 19.87 11.35 -11.20
N CYS A 81 19.62 12.16 -12.25
CA CYS A 81 18.60 13.21 -12.22
C CYS A 81 17.20 12.59 -12.14
N SER A 82 16.93 11.53 -12.91
CA SER A 82 15.66 10.80 -12.87
C SER A 82 15.39 10.27 -11.47
N LYS A 83 16.40 9.64 -10.83
CA LYS A 83 16.30 9.19 -9.43
C LYS A 83 16.06 10.34 -8.46
N TYR A 84 16.86 11.40 -8.55
CA TYR A 84 16.77 12.54 -7.65
C TYR A 84 15.40 13.24 -7.72
N VAL A 85 14.96 13.59 -8.93
CA VAL A 85 13.64 14.20 -9.19
C VAL A 85 12.52 13.29 -8.70
N HIS A 86 12.62 11.98 -8.96
CA HIS A 86 11.60 11.02 -8.54
C HIS A 86 11.48 10.91 -7.01
N GLU A 87 12.59 10.88 -6.29
CA GLU A 87 12.56 10.86 -4.82
C GLU A 87 11.98 12.16 -4.26
N TRP A 88 12.42 13.33 -4.76
CA TRP A 88 11.85 14.61 -4.30
C TRP A 88 10.36 14.74 -4.60
N LYS A 89 9.87 14.25 -5.75
CA LYS A 89 8.44 14.24 -6.06
C LYS A 89 7.62 13.45 -5.03
N LYS A 90 8.17 12.38 -4.45
CA LYS A 90 7.51 11.63 -3.38
C LYS A 90 7.47 12.42 -2.08
N GLU A 91 8.58 13.07 -1.73
CA GLU A 91 8.69 13.87 -0.50
C GLU A 91 7.69 15.03 -0.47
N PHE A 92 7.49 15.69 -1.60
CA PHE A 92 6.54 16.81 -1.71
C PHE A 92 5.08 16.38 -1.88
N GLY A 93 4.79 15.07 -1.89
CA GLY A 93 3.43 14.52 -1.84
C GLY A 93 2.45 15.22 -2.80
N ALA A 94 1.45 15.90 -2.26
CA ALA A 94 0.39 16.52 -3.07
C ALA A 94 0.90 17.61 -4.04
N CYS A 95 2.05 18.24 -3.80
CA CYS A 95 2.61 19.22 -4.72
C CYS A 95 3.02 18.61 -6.08
N LEU A 96 3.29 17.29 -6.13
CA LEU A 96 3.54 16.61 -7.40
C LEU A 96 2.33 16.69 -8.36
N LEU A 97 1.11 16.80 -7.81
CA LEU A 97 -0.12 16.89 -8.58
C LEU A 97 -0.32 18.28 -9.21
N LYS A 98 0.30 19.32 -8.62
CA LYS A 98 0.36 20.66 -9.22
C LYS A 98 1.39 20.72 -10.35
N GLY A 99 2.49 19.96 -10.21
CA GLY A 99 3.58 19.91 -11.19
C GLY A 99 4.34 21.22 -11.31
N CYS A 100 5.11 21.40 -12.38
CA CYS A 100 5.97 22.57 -12.57
C CYS A 100 5.30 23.77 -13.25
N GLY A 101 4.01 23.66 -13.60
CA GLY A 101 3.21 24.73 -14.20
C GLY A 101 3.73 25.22 -15.56
N GLU A 102 3.01 24.90 -16.64
CA GLU A 102 3.09 25.71 -17.86
C GLU A 102 2.28 26.99 -17.63
N GLY A 103 2.87 28.08 -17.11
CA GLY A 103 2.18 29.38 -17.12
C GLY A 103 2.37 30.35 -15.96
N GLU A 104 3.46 30.31 -15.20
CA GLU A 104 3.87 31.51 -14.44
C GLU A 104 4.82 32.35 -15.31
N PRO A 105 4.61 33.67 -15.46
CA PRO A 105 5.57 34.51 -16.16
C PRO A 105 6.89 34.41 -15.42
N LYS A 106 7.93 33.93 -16.12
CA LYS A 106 9.31 34.04 -15.68
C LYS A 106 9.59 35.54 -15.52
N GLU A 107 9.50 36.08 -14.31
CA GLU A 107 9.90 37.46 -14.06
C GLU A 107 11.41 37.55 -14.35
N ASP A 108 11.71 38.29 -15.40
CA ASP A 108 13.03 38.45 -16.01
C ASP A 108 14.07 38.90 -14.98
N PHE A 109 14.95 37.97 -14.60
CA PHE A 109 16.23 38.26 -13.94
C PHE A 109 17.22 38.99 -14.89
N ASP A 110 16.79 39.36 -16.10
CA ASP A 110 17.61 39.94 -17.18
C ASP A 110 17.72 41.48 -17.15
N VAL A 111 17.09 42.17 -16.20
CA VAL A 111 17.20 43.65 -16.11
C VAL A 111 18.50 44.13 -15.42
N PHE A 112 19.22 43.26 -14.68
CA PHE A 112 20.40 43.68 -13.91
C PHE A 112 21.76 43.49 -14.62
N ILE A 113 21.81 42.88 -15.80
CA ILE A 113 23.06 42.68 -16.58
C ILE A 113 23.07 43.52 -17.85
N ARG A 114 22.58 44.77 -17.78
CA ARG A 114 22.77 45.76 -18.85
C ARG A 114 23.18 47.12 -18.30
#